data_AF-A0A920NRC5-F1
#
_entry.id   AF-A0A920NRC5-F1
#
_cell.length_a   1.000
_cell.length_b   1.000
_cell.length_c   1.000
_cell.angle_alpha   90.00
_cell.angle_beta   90.00
_cell.angle_gamma   90.00
#
_symmetry.space_group_name_H-M   'P 1'
#
loop_
_entity.id
_entity.type
_entity.pdbx_description
1 polymer ?
#
loop_
_entity_poly.entity_id
_entity_poly.type
_entity_poly.pdbx_seq_one_letter_code
_entity_poly.pdbx_strand_id
1 'polypeptide(L)'
;MFVVADSLISADGDYIPQPYKTRLTMDMVLGYASYSSFFGAQGMTQFAFSDVLGDHQISLGTELVISLDRSDYYFTYAYLKNRADYYFAIFHQADTYNYGYGNFFNYGIMVLRG
;
A
#
# COMPACT_ATOMS: atom_id res chain seq x y z
N MET A 1 44.73 23.78 -0.16
CA MET A 1 43.29 23.51 -0.29
C MET A 1 42.86 22.75 0.95
N PHE A 2 41.90 23.25 1.72
CA PHE A 2 41.44 22.61 2.96
C PHE A 2 40.22 21.76 2.59
N VAL A 3 40.35 20.43 2.65
CA VAL A 3 39.21 19.53 2.45
C VAL A 3 38.51 19.44 3.79
N VAL A 4 37.30 19.97 3.87
CA VAL A 4 36.44 19.81 5.05
C VAL A 4 35.94 18.37 5.01
N ALA A 5 36.39 17.54 5.95
CA ALA A 5 35.79 16.23 6.17
C ALA A 5 34.33 16.46 6.59
N ASP A 6 33.40 16.10 5.72
CA ASP A 6 31.97 16.02 6.02
C ASP A 6 31.64 14.59 6.44
N SER A 7 30.54 14.38 7.16
CA SER A 7 30.05 13.06 7.57
C SER A 7 29.88 12.05 6.42
N LEU A 8 29.80 12.54 5.17
CA LEU A 8 29.61 11.74 3.96
C LEU A 8 30.90 11.56 3.13
N ILE A 9 31.97 12.31 3.42
CA ILE A 9 33.19 12.36 2.60
C ILE A 9 34.43 12.20 3.49
N SER A 10 35.24 11.19 3.19
CA SER A 10 36.52 10.93 3.85
C SER A 10 37.51 12.08 3.64
N ALA A 11 38.55 12.15 4.48
CA ALA A 11 39.64 13.12 4.31
C ALA A 11 40.33 13.00 2.93
N ASP A 12 40.28 11.82 2.32
CA ASP A 12 40.84 11.52 1.00
C ASP A 12 39.89 11.89 -0.16
N GLY A 13 38.68 12.37 0.14
CA GLY A 13 37.67 12.76 -0.86
C GLY A 13 36.70 11.65 -1.26
N ASP A 14 36.86 10.43 -0.71
CA ASP A 14 35.99 9.28 -1.00
C ASP A 14 34.66 9.33 -0.25
N TYR A 15 33.60 8.79 -0.86
CA TYR A 15 32.29 8.65 -0.21
C TYR A 15 32.30 7.56 0.86
N ILE A 16 31.74 7.86 2.05
CA ILE A 16 31.60 6.91 3.15
C ILE A 16 30.23 6.21 3.06
N PRO A 17 30.16 4.90 2.75
CA PRO A 17 28.90 4.17 2.61
C PRO A 17 28.05 4.24 3.89
N GLN A 18 26.78 4.61 3.74
CA GLN A 18 25.83 4.65 4.84
C GLN A 18 24.96 3.39 4.86
N PRO A 19 24.62 2.85 6.03
CA PRO A 19 23.69 1.74 6.12
C PRO A 19 22.33 2.15 5.55
N TYR A 20 21.76 1.27 4.74
CA TYR A 20 20.42 1.46 4.20
C TYR A 20 19.38 1.57 5.32
N LYS A 21 18.51 2.58 5.23
CA LYS A 21 17.37 2.79 6.13
C LYS A 21 16.09 2.79 5.29
N THR A 22 15.14 1.93 5.66
CA THR A 22 13.81 1.89 5.04
C THR A 22 13.15 3.26 5.15
N ARG A 23 12.83 3.85 4.00
CA ARG A 23 12.10 5.13 3.91
C ARG A 23 11.03 4.98 2.84
N LEU A 24 9.79 4.81 3.28
CA LEU A 24 8.64 4.72 2.40
C LEU A 24 8.30 6.09 1.81
N THR A 25 8.09 6.11 0.50
CA THR A 25 7.51 7.21 -0.25
C THR A 25 6.17 6.79 -0.82
N MET A 26 5.29 7.76 -1.08
CA MET A 26 4.04 7.50 -1.77
C MET A 26 4.31 7.63 -3.27
N ASP A 27 4.24 6.51 -3.98
CA ASP A 27 4.65 6.47 -5.39
C ASP A 27 3.45 6.56 -6.32
N MET A 28 2.27 6.17 -5.82
CA MET A 28 1.03 6.21 -6.60
C MET A 28 -0.17 6.52 -5.73
N VAL A 29 -1.02 7.41 -6.26
CA VAL A 29 -2.39 7.62 -5.79
C VAL A 29 -3.30 7.60 -7.01
N LEU A 30 -4.27 6.70 -6.98
CA LEU A 30 -5.31 6.61 -8.00
C LEU A 30 -6.66 6.79 -7.32
N GLY A 31 -7.56 7.49 -7.99
CA GLY A 31 -8.93 7.57 -7.51
C GLY A 31 -9.86 8.03 -8.62
N TYR A 32 -11.10 7.57 -8.52
CA TYR A 32 -12.17 8.04 -9.38
C TYR A 32 -13.45 8.12 -8.57
N ALA A 33 -14.35 8.99 -9.02
CA ALA A 33 -15.71 9.10 -8.50
C ALA A 33 -16.68 9.03 -9.66
N SER A 34 -17.82 8.39 -9.45
CA SER A 34 -18.87 8.21 -10.43
C SER A 34 -20.23 8.34 -9.78
N TYR A 35 -21.26 8.57 -10.60
CA TYR A 35 -22.63 8.60 -10.16
C TYR A 35 -23.51 7.87 -11.17
N SER A 36 -24.45 7.08 -10.68
CA SER A 36 -25.50 6.49 -11.52
C SER A 36 -26.86 6.52 -10.82
N SER A 37 -27.93 6.54 -11.60
CA SER A 37 -29.30 6.49 -11.06
C SER A 37 -29.65 5.16 -10.39
N PHE A 38 -28.89 4.09 -10.67
CA PHE A 38 -29.14 2.75 -10.09
C PHE A 38 -28.30 2.50 -8.83
N PHE A 39 -27.01 2.86 -8.85
CA PHE A 39 -26.07 2.60 -7.73
C PHE A 39 -25.77 3.83 -6.86
N GLY A 40 -26.23 5.03 -7.26
CA GLY A 40 -25.92 6.28 -6.57
C GLY A 40 -24.48 6.73 -6.80
N ALA A 41 -23.94 7.47 -5.84
CA ALA A 41 -22.55 7.93 -5.86
C ALA A 41 -21.61 6.80 -5.44
N GLN A 42 -20.52 6.65 -6.17
CA GLN A 42 -19.52 5.61 -6.00
C GLN A 42 -18.15 6.22 -6.22
N GLY A 43 -17.12 5.62 -5.65
CA GLY A 43 -15.76 5.99 -5.98
C GLY A 43 -14.78 4.95 -5.50
N MET A 44 -13.58 5.01 -6.05
CA MET A 44 -12.47 4.20 -5.58
C MET A 44 -11.31 5.11 -5.25
N THR A 45 -10.50 4.74 -4.27
CA THR A 45 -9.19 5.33 -4.09
C THR A 45 -8.19 4.24 -3.71
N GLN A 46 -7.00 4.28 -4.30
CA GLN A 46 -5.89 3.38 -4.05
C GLN A 46 -4.63 4.20 -3.81
N PHE A 47 -3.87 3.79 -2.79
CA PHE A 47 -2.55 4.30 -2.48
C PHE A 47 -1.53 3.16 -2.61
N ALA A 48 -0.34 3.50 -3.11
CA ALA A 48 0.82 2.62 -3.09
C ALA A 48 2.03 3.37 -2.57
N PHE A 49 2.80 2.66 -1.73
CA PHE A 49 4.02 3.15 -1.13
C PHE A 49 5.13 2.13 -1.35
N SER A 50 6.33 2.58 -1.66
CA SER A 50 7.52 1.75 -1.66
C SER A 50 8.70 2.50 -1.07
N ASP A 51 9.73 1.77 -0.66
CA ASP A 51 10.99 2.39 -0.27
C ASP A 51 11.93 2.54 -1.47
N VAL A 52 13.06 3.22 -1.25
CA VAL A 52 13.99 3.61 -2.33
C VAL A 52 14.51 2.40 -3.13
N LEU A 53 14.60 1.22 -2.50
CA LEU A 53 15.03 -0.02 -3.15
C LEU A 53 13.87 -0.91 -3.62
N GLY A 54 12.63 -0.58 -3.28
CA GLY A 54 11.45 -1.40 -3.58
C GLY A 54 11.33 -2.65 -2.71
N ASP A 55 12.14 -2.78 -1.66
CA ASP A 55 12.20 -3.92 -0.74
C ASP A 55 10.94 -4.02 0.12
N HIS A 56 10.34 -2.88 0.43
CA HIS A 56 9.11 -2.76 1.21
C HIS A 56 8.05 -2.09 0.36
N GLN A 57 6.95 -2.79 0.09
CA GLN A 57 5.83 -2.22 -0.68
C GLN A 57 4.54 -2.36 0.13
N ILE A 58 3.77 -1.27 0.22
CA ILE A 58 2.46 -1.22 0.86
C ILE A 58 1.46 -0.74 -0.17
N SER A 59 0.30 -1.39 -0.25
CA SER A 59 -0.86 -0.83 -0.94
C SER A 59 -2.09 -0.90 -0.06
N LEU A 60 -2.93 0.12 -0.16
CA LEU A 60 -4.26 0.11 0.44
C LEU A 60 -5.22 0.75 -0.53
N GLY A 61 -6.44 0.23 -0.56
CA GLY A 61 -7.48 0.74 -1.44
C GLY A 61 -8.85 0.51 -0.86
N THR A 62 -9.77 1.36 -1.29
CA THR A 62 -11.18 1.26 -0.93
C THR A 62 -12.06 1.56 -2.13
N GLU A 63 -13.16 0.83 -2.23
CA GLU A 63 -14.28 1.12 -3.10
C GLU A 63 -15.43 1.64 -2.24
N LEU A 64 -15.61 2.96 -2.27
CA LEU A 64 -16.61 3.68 -1.50
C LEU A 64 -17.93 3.73 -2.26
N VAL A 65 -18.99 3.20 -1.65
CA VAL A 65 -20.37 3.48 -2.03
C VAL A 65 -20.95 4.51 -1.05
N ILE A 66 -22.05 5.21 -1.38
CA ILE A 66 -22.73 6.21 -0.51
C ILE A 66 -22.79 5.82 0.97
N SER A 67 -22.91 4.52 1.27
CA SER A 67 -22.90 3.99 2.63
C SER A 67 -21.58 3.24 2.88
N LEU A 68 -20.74 3.78 3.77
CA LEU A 68 -19.41 3.24 4.11
C LEU A 68 -19.44 1.81 4.68
N ASP A 69 -20.57 1.39 5.24
CA ASP A 69 -20.81 0.03 5.72
C ASP A 69 -20.87 -1.00 4.57
N ARG A 70 -21.08 -0.54 3.33
CA ARG A 70 -21.12 -1.38 2.12
C ARG A 70 -19.86 -1.26 1.27
N SER A 71 -18.80 -0.66 1.81
CA SER A 71 -17.57 -0.40 1.08
C SER A 71 -16.56 -1.54 1.26
N ASP A 72 -15.88 -1.86 0.17
CA ASP A 72 -14.78 -2.80 0.17
C ASP A 72 -13.48 -2.07 0.51
N TYR A 73 -12.59 -2.73 1.25
CA TYR A 73 -11.28 -2.20 1.57
C TYR A 73 -10.24 -3.31 1.71
N TYR A 74 -9.02 -3.00 1.32
CA TYR A 74 -7.90 -3.91 1.45
C TYR A 74 -6.62 -3.19 1.85
N PHE A 75 -5.71 -3.97 2.43
CA PHE A 75 -4.35 -3.58 2.74
C PHE A 75 -3.43 -4.74 2.39
N THR A 76 -2.34 -4.44 1.69
CA THR A 76 -1.29 -5.40 1.34
C THR A 76 0.08 -4.87 1.72
N TYR A 77 0.96 -5.80 2.06
CA TYR A 77 2.36 -5.55 2.35
C TYR A 77 3.22 -6.64 1.69
N ALA A 78 4.23 -6.23 0.94
CA ALA A 78 5.22 -7.11 0.33
C ALA A 78 6.62 -6.78 0.87
N TYR A 79 7.36 -7.83 1.25
CA TYR A 79 8.74 -7.75 1.70
C TYR A 79 9.64 -8.57 0.77
N LEU A 80 10.45 -7.86 -0.02
CA LEU A 80 11.19 -8.36 -1.19
C LEU A 80 12.73 -8.27 -1.02
N LYS A 81 13.20 -7.91 0.18
CA LYS A 81 14.63 -7.70 0.46
C LYS A 81 15.50 -8.96 0.29
N ASN A 82 14.91 -10.13 0.51
CA ASN A 82 15.61 -11.41 0.53
C ASN A 82 15.29 -12.21 -0.73
N ARG A 83 16.01 -13.32 -0.96
CA ARG A 83 15.73 -14.24 -2.07
C ARG A 83 14.31 -14.83 -2.07
N ALA A 84 13.68 -14.88 -0.89
CA ALA A 84 12.31 -15.33 -0.75
C ALA A 84 11.42 -14.10 -0.53
N ASP A 85 10.38 -14.01 -1.34
CA ASP A 85 9.40 -12.93 -1.29
C ASP A 85 8.29 -13.28 -0.32
N TYR A 86 7.91 -12.32 0.52
CA TYR A 86 6.83 -12.49 1.49
C TYR A 86 5.72 -11.50 1.22
N TYR A 87 4.49 -12.01 1.12
CA TYR A 87 3.30 -11.19 0.93
C TYR A 87 2.32 -11.39 2.07
N PHE A 88 1.75 -10.29 2.52
CA PHE A 88 0.70 -10.23 3.52
C PHE A 88 -0.46 -9.40 2.95
N ALA A 89 -1.68 -9.90 3.08
CA ALA A 89 -2.87 -9.16 2.69
C ALA A 89 -3.98 -9.31 3.73
N ILE A 90 -4.69 -8.23 4.00
CA ILE A 90 -5.96 -8.21 4.70
C ILE A 90 -7.00 -7.50 3.85
N PHE A 91 -8.22 -8.00 3.87
CA PHE A 91 -9.30 -7.42 3.10
C PHE A 91 -10.64 -7.59 3.81
N HIS A 92 -11.54 -6.67 3.50
CA HIS A 92 -12.95 -6.71 3.79
C HIS A 92 -13.72 -6.58 2.49
N GLN A 93 -14.63 -7.51 2.28
CA GLN A 93 -15.59 -7.46 1.19
C GLN A 93 -17.01 -7.46 1.75
N ALA A 94 -17.81 -6.45 1.38
CA ALA A 94 -19.20 -6.31 1.76
C ALA A 94 -20.10 -6.90 0.67
N ASP A 95 -20.46 -8.18 0.79
CA ASP A 95 -21.38 -8.82 -0.12
C ASP A 95 -22.83 -8.45 0.24
N THR A 96 -23.41 -7.50 -0.51
CA THR A 96 -24.81 -7.10 -0.32
C THR A 96 -25.76 -8.02 -1.12
N TYR A 97 -26.01 -9.26 -0.68
CA TYR A 97 -27.02 -10.13 -1.31
C TYR A 97 -28.43 -9.84 -0.75
N ASN A 98 -29.26 -9.10 -1.49
CA ASN A 98 -30.65 -8.82 -1.15
C ASN A 98 -31.58 -10.02 -1.47
N TYR A 99 -31.50 -11.08 -0.65
CA TYR A 99 -32.52 -12.15 -0.59
C TYR A 99 -33.15 -12.26 0.82
N GLY A 100 -33.26 -11.15 1.55
CA GLY A 100 -33.98 -11.08 2.83
C GLY A 100 -33.22 -11.53 4.08
N TYR A 101 -31.91 -11.81 4.00
CA TYR A 101 -31.12 -12.37 5.12
C TYR A 101 -29.94 -11.50 5.63
N GLY A 102 -29.80 -10.25 5.19
CA GLY A 102 -28.81 -9.31 5.73
C GLY A 102 -27.50 -9.23 4.94
N ASN A 103 -26.62 -8.30 5.35
CA ASN A 103 -25.31 -8.08 4.74
C ASN A 103 -24.33 -9.17 5.21
N PHE A 104 -23.56 -9.75 4.29
CA PHE A 104 -22.47 -10.65 4.62
C PHE A 104 -21.13 -9.91 4.47
N PHE A 105 -20.32 -9.95 5.51
CA PHE A 105 -18.99 -9.34 5.51
C PHE A 105 -17.94 -10.44 5.50
N ASN A 106 -17.07 -10.44 4.50
CA ASN A 106 -15.96 -11.38 4.40
C ASN A 106 -14.67 -10.67 4.84
N TYR A 107 -14.01 -11.21 5.86
CA TYR A 107 -12.70 -10.76 6.32
C TYR A 107 -11.68 -11.86 6.07
N GLY A 108 -10.55 -11.52 5.46
CA GLY A 108 -9.50 -12.49 5.15
C GLY A 108 -8.11 -12.01 5.53
N ILE A 109 -7.22 -12.97 5.84
CA ILE A 109 -5.78 -12.78 5.96
C ILE A 109 -5.12 -13.76 4.99
N MET A 110 -4.19 -13.27 4.17
CA MET A 110 -3.41 -14.11 3.25
C MET A 110 -1.92 -13.91 3.51
N VAL A 111 -1.17 -15.02 3.59
CA VAL A 111 0.29 -15.03 3.67
C VAL A 111 0.84 -15.95 2.60
N LEU A 112 1.73 -15.44 1.76
CA LEU A 112 2.36 -16.18 0.67
C LEU A 112 3.87 -16.05 0.72
N ARG A 113 4.56 -17.12 0.30
CA ARG A 113 6.00 -17.16 0.11
C ARG A 113 6.32 -17.61 -1.31
N GLY A 114 7.10 -16.81 -2.03
CA GLY A 114 7.67 -17.11 -3.35
C GLY A 114 9.04 -17.77 -3.27
#